data_AF-A0A4Y2TVH3-F1
#
_entry.id   AF-A0A4Y2TVH3-F1
#
_cell.length_a   1.000
_cell.length_b   1.000
_cell.length_c   1.000
_cell.angle_alpha   90.00
_cell.angle_beta   90.00
_cell.angle_gamma   90.00
#
_symmetry.space_group_name_H-M   'P 1'
#
loop_
_entity.id
_entity.type
_entity.pdbx_description
1 polymer ?
#
loop_
_entity_poly.entity_id
_entity_poly.type
_entity_poly.pdbx_seq_one_letter_code
_entity_poly.pdbx_strand_id
1 'polypeptide(L)'
;MENSEKRTPTEFGLKILQKLYPKITPRAAQIQPHQTLVKEEKFSQQEIYDILKKLPNGKASRYDEIDNIIVKVIFNSFPSLLLDFFNKCLELKCFPDPLKIGLVILFHKTGKEEQNIKSYRPIYLFPTNC
;
A
#
# COMPACT_ATOMS: atom_id res chain seq x y z
N MET A 1 -42.94 8.23 24.44
CA MET A 1 -42.60 8.55 23.04
C MET A 1 -41.09 8.66 22.97
N GLU A 2 -40.44 7.59 22.53
CA GLU A 2 -38.99 7.48 22.46
C GLU A 2 -38.51 8.16 21.17
N ASN A 3 -37.72 9.22 21.32
CA ASN A 3 -37.25 10.05 20.22
C ASN A 3 -36.21 9.25 19.41
N SER A 4 -36.54 8.90 18.16
CA SER A 4 -35.58 8.26 17.25
C SER A 4 -34.59 9.32 16.75
N GLU A 5 -33.45 9.45 17.42
CA GLU A 5 -32.30 10.18 16.90
C GLU A 5 -31.85 9.51 15.59
N LYS A 6 -32.13 10.17 14.46
CA LYS A 6 -31.54 9.84 13.16
C LYS A 6 -30.05 10.16 13.23
N ARG A 7 -29.25 9.19 13.70
CA ARG A 7 -27.79 9.29 13.67
C ARG A 7 -27.32 9.41 12.24
N THR A 8 -26.56 10.46 11.95
CA THR A 8 -26.04 10.69 10.61
C THR A 8 -24.95 9.64 10.29
N PRO A 9 -24.80 9.22 9.02
CA PRO A 9 -23.74 8.30 8.61
C PRO A 9 -22.34 8.76 9.06
N THR A 10 -22.14 10.07 9.12
CA THR A 10 -20.93 10.73 9.60
C THR A 10 -20.64 10.44 11.08
N GLU A 11 -21.64 10.54 11.96
CA GLU A 11 -21.49 10.24 13.39
C GLU A 11 -21.19 8.76 13.64
N PHE A 12 -21.83 7.89 12.86
CA PHE A 12 -21.55 6.46 12.92
C PHE A 12 -20.12 6.14 12.46
N GLY A 13 -19.68 6.76 11.37
CA GLY A 13 -18.30 6.67 10.88
C GLY A 13 -17.28 7.15 11.90
N LEU A 14 -17.52 8.29 12.54
CA LEU A 14 -16.65 8.83 13.61
C LEU A 14 -16.56 7.87 14.80
N LYS A 15 -17.66 7.22 15.17
CA LYS A 15 -17.70 6.25 16.26
C LYS A 15 -16.92 4.97 15.94
N ILE A 16 -16.96 4.52 14.67
CA ILE A 16 -16.13 3.42 14.19
C ILE A 16 -14.65 3.81 14.27
N LEU A 17 -14.30 4.99 13.76
CA LEU A 17 -12.91 5.47 13.79
C LEU A 17 -12.35 5.58 15.21
N GLN A 18 -13.13 6.11 16.16
CA GLN A 18 -12.73 6.17 17.58
C GLN A 18 -12.57 4.79 18.22
N LYS A 19 -13.34 3.79 17.77
CA LYS A 19 -13.27 2.42 18.28
C LYS A 19 -12.09 1.65 17.70
N LEU A 20 -11.78 1.88 16.42
CA LEU A 20 -10.65 1.25 15.73
C LEU A 20 -9.32 1.89 16.12
N TYR A 21 -9.34 3.20 16.37
CA TYR A 21 -8.18 3.99 16.79
C TYR A 21 -8.53 4.71 18.10
N PRO A 22 -8.64 3.99 19.23
CA PRO A 22 -8.84 4.63 20.52
C PRO A 22 -7.70 5.63 20.72
N LYS A 23 -8.05 6.89 20.99
CA LYS A 23 -7.12 8.03 21.11
C LYS A 23 -5.86 7.54 21.83
N ILE A 24 -4.75 7.49 21.08
CA ILE A 24 -3.44 7.23 21.65
C ILE A 24 -3.24 8.37 22.64
N THR A 25 -3.28 8.07 23.95
CA THR A 25 -2.81 8.99 24.98
C THR A 25 -1.47 9.53 24.50
N PRO A 26 -1.25 10.85 24.44
CA PRO A 26 0.05 11.35 24.02
C PRO A 26 1.08 10.79 25.00
N ARG A 27 1.83 9.78 24.56
CA ARG A 27 3.03 9.28 25.22
C ARG A 27 4.14 10.30 24.99
N ALA A 28 3.85 11.56 25.29
CA ALA A 28 4.74 12.71 25.14
C ALA A 28 5.71 12.85 26.32
N ALA A 29 5.74 11.90 27.26
CA ALA A 29 6.58 12.01 28.46
C ALA A 29 7.54 10.84 28.73
N GLN A 30 7.56 9.77 27.92
CA GLN A 30 8.51 8.65 28.14
C GLN A 30 9.03 7.97 26.86
N ILE A 31 9.08 8.69 25.74
CA ILE A 31 10.00 8.33 24.66
C ILE A 31 11.08 9.40 24.70
N GLN A 32 12.22 9.07 25.32
CA GLN A 32 13.46 9.76 25.00
C GLN A 32 13.53 9.87 23.48
N PRO A 33 13.75 11.05 22.88
CA PRO A 33 14.08 11.11 21.48
C PRO A 33 15.46 10.45 21.34
N HIS A 34 15.50 9.13 21.18
CA HIS A 34 16.36 8.57 20.17
C HIS A 34 15.73 8.92 18.81
N GLN A 35 15.65 10.22 18.52
CA GLN A 35 15.86 10.68 17.17
C GLN A 35 17.33 10.43 16.90
N THR A 36 17.68 9.15 16.72
CA THR A 36 18.77 8.87 15.80
C THR A 36 18.26 9.47 14.51
N LEU A 37 18.83 10.61 14.13
CA LEU A 37 18.64 11.25 12.85
C LEU A 37 19.28 10.29 11.83
N VAL A 38 18.63 9.14 11.62
CA VAL A 38 18.97 8.19 10.58
C VAL A 38 18.53 8.91 9.34
N LYS A 39 19.46 9.66 8.76
CA LYS A 39 19.34 10.11 7.38
C LYS A 39 19.12 8.84 6.58
N GLU A 40 17.88 8.61 6.16
CA GLU A 40 17.58 7.42 5.37
C GLU A 40 18.51 7.41 4.17
N GLU A 41 19.30 6.35 4.10
CA GLU A 41 20.30 6.18 3.07
C GLU A 41 19.57 6.10 1.73
N LYS A 42 20.02 6.89 0.76
CA LYS A 42 19.46 6.84 -0.58
C LYS A 42 19.77 5.48 -1.18
N PHE A 43 18.81 4.94 -1.92
CA PHE A 43 19.03 3.76 -2.73
C PHE A 43 20.16 4.01 -3.73
N SER A 44 20.95 2.97 -3.97
CA SER A 44 21.93 2.88 -5.04
C SER A 44 21.35 2.19 -6.27
N GLN A 45 21.97 2.42 -7.44
CA GLN A 45 21.55 1.74 -8.67
C GLN A 45 21.72 0.22 -8.59
N GLN A 46 22.76 -0.24 -7.89
CA GLN A 46 23.04 -1.67 -7.75
C GLN A 46 21.96 -2.38 -6.93
N GLU A 47 21.50 -1.78 -5.84
CA GLU A 47 20.41 -2.33 -5.03
C GLU A 47 19.13 -2.47 -5.86
N ILE A 48 18.76 -1.43 -6.61
CA ILE A 48 17.58 -1.47 -7.48
C ILE A 48 17.75 -2.54 -8.56
N TYR A 49 18.93 -2.64 -9.17
CA TYR A 49 19.23 -3.67 -10.16
C TYR A 49 19.09 -5.08 -9.59
N ASP A 50 19.62 -5.33 -8.39
CA ASP A 50 19.56 -6.63 -7.73
C ASP A 50 18.13 -7.03 -7.38
N ILE A 51 17.28 -6.06 -7.02
CA ILE A 51 15.85 -6.28 -6.78
C ILE A 51 15.13 -6.57 -8.10
N LEU A 52 15.36 -5.77 -9.14
CA LEU A 52 14.76 -5.96 -10.46
C LEU A 52 15.14 -7.33 -11.05
N LYS A 53 16.36 -7.81 -10.82
CA LYS A 53 16.80 -9.14 -11.26
C LYS A 53 15.99 -10.26 -10.59
N LYS A 54 15.59 -10.08 -9.33
CA LYS A 54 14.77 -11.05 -8.57
C LYS A 54 13.29 -11.02 -8.96
N LEU A 55 12.82 -9.96 -9.65
CA LEU A 55 11.45 -9.90 -10.11
C LEU A 55 11.18 -10.98 -11.15
N PRO A 56 10.12 -11.80 -11.00
CA PRO A 56 9.79 -12.83 -11.99
C PRO A 56 9.31 -12.20 -13.30
N ASN A 57 9.75 -12.75 -14.42
CA ASN A 57 9.23 -12.41 -15.75
C ASN A 57 7.86 -13.10 -15.91
N GLY A 58 6.84 -12.37 -16.37
CA GLY A 58 5.52 -12.96 -16.67
C GLY A 58 4.52 -13.01 -15.50
N LYS A 59 4.68 -12.21 -14.43
CA LYS A 59 3.51 -11.87 -13.61
C LYS A 59 2.56 -11.05 -14.47
N ALA A 60 1.28 -11.42 -14.46
CA ALA A 60 0.26 -10.77 -15.27
C ALA A 60 0.34 -9.25 -15.11
N SER A 61 0.52 -8.56 -16.23
CA SER A 61 0.27 -7.14 -16.33
C SER A 61 -1.15 -6.88 -15.82
N ARG A 62 -1.29 -6.25 -14.66
CA ARG A 62 -2.61 -6.02 -14.03
C ARG A 62 -2.92 -4.55 -14.09
N TYR A 63 -4.13 -4.24 -14.53
CA TYR A 63 -4.81 -2.94 -14.62
C TYR A 63 -4.07 -1.83 -15.42
N ASP A 64 -2.77 -1.65 -15.23
CA ASP A 64 -1.98 -0.52 -15.74
C ASP A 64 -1.14 -0.84 -16.98
N GLU A 65 -1.22 -2.08 -17.49
CA GLU A 65 -0.42 -2.62 -18.61
C GLU A 65 1.11 -2.64 -18.41
N ILE A 66 1.63 -2.07 -17.32
CA ILE A 66 3.06 -2.10 -16.95
C ILE A 66 3.40 -3.43 -16.27
N ASP A 67 4.08 -4.31 -17.00
CA ASP A 67 4.59 -5.56 -16.47
C ASP A 67 6.04 -5.46 -16.00
N ASN A 68 6.52 -6.48 -15.30
CA ASN A 68 7.90 -6.52 -14.79
C ASN A 68 8.93 -6.46 -15.93
N ILE A 69 8.55 -6.87 -17.15
CA ILE A 69 9.44 -6.81 -18.31
C ILE A 69 9.63 -5.35 -18.72
N ILE A 70 8.54 -4.57 -18.84
CA ILE A 70 8.59 -3.14 -19.13
C ILE A 70 9.43 -2.40 -18.07
N VAL A 71 9.24 -2.69 -16.78
CA VAL A 71 10.03 -2.05 -15.70
C VAL A 71 11.52 -2.36 -15.87
N LYS A 72 11.90 -3.60 -16.18
CA LYS A 72 13.29 -3.97 -16.46
C LYS A 72 13.86 -3.27 -17.70
N VAL A 73 13.07 -3.16 -18.77
CA VAL A 73 13.47 -2.46 -20.00
C VAL A 73 13.69 -0.97 -19.74
N ILE A 74 12.79 -0.34 -18.99
CA ILE A 74 12.91 1.07 -18.60
C ILE A 74 14.18 1.26 -17.76
N PHE A 75 14.44 0.40 -16.77
CA PHE A 75 15.66 0.52 -15.96
C PHE A 75 16.93 0.35 -16.78
N ASN A 76 16.96 -0.61 -17.71
CA ASN A 76 18.12 -0.84 -18.57
C ASN A 76 18.37 0.35 -19.52
N SER A 77 17.32 1.06 -19.91
CA SER A 77 17.41 2.21 -20.82
C SER A 77 17.67 3.53 -20.07
N PHE A 78 17.09 3.67 -18.88
CA PHE A 78 17.10 4.88 -18.05
C PHE A 78 17.28 4.53 -16.56
N PRO A 79 18.47 4.07 -16.13
CA PRO A 79 18.70 3.60 -14.77
C PRO A 79 18.53 4.71 -13.72
N SER A 80 18.80 5.95 -14.08
CA SER A 80 18.59 7.12 -13.20
C SER A 80 17.12 7.39 -12.92
N LEU A 81 16.21 7.08 -13.85
CA LEU A 81 14.79 7.42 -13.71
C LEU A 81 14.16 6.73 -12.49
N LEU A 82 14.31 5.40 -12.40
CA LEU A 82 13.77 4.64 -11.26
C LEU A 82 14.53 4.96 -9.97
N LEU A 83 15.85 5.17 -10.05
CA LEU A 83 16.66 5.57 -8.90
C LEU A 83 16.16 6.87 -8.27
N ASP A 84 16.02 7.92 -9.09
CA ASP A 84 15.58 9.23 -8.65
C ASP A 84 14.13 9.17 -8.16
N PHE A 85 13.30 8.40 -8.84
CA PHE A 85 11.92 8.16 -8.43
C PHE A 85 11.82 7.55 -7.03
N PHE A 86 12.51 6.45 -6.75
CA PHE A 86 12.46 5.79 -5.44
C PHE A 86 13.13 6.65 -4.36
N ASN A 87 14.23 7.31 -4.68
CA ASN A 87 14.89 8.24 -3.75
C ASN A 87 14.00 9.46 -3.44
N LYS A 88 13.18 9.92 -4.39
CA LYS A 88 12.21 10.99 -4.14
C LYS A 88 11.04 10.51 -3.29
N CYS A 89 10.56 9.28 -3.52
CA CYS A 89 9.56 8.66 -2.65
C CYS A 89 10.07 8.52 -1.21
N LEU A 90 11.34 8.13 -1.05
CA LEU A 90 12.02 8.03 0.24
C LEU A 90 12.15 9.39 0.93
N GLU A 91 12.54 10.43 0.20
CA GLU A 91 12.66 11.80 0.70
C GLU A 91 11.30 12.35 1.16
N LEU A 92 10.26 12.18 0.33
CA LEU A 92 8.92 12.72 0.57
C LEU A 92 8.05 11.84 1.48
N LYS A 93 8.52 10.63 1.83
CA LYS A 93 7.76 9.61 2.58
C LYS A 93 6.40 9.29 1.95
N CYS A 94 6.32 9.37 0.62
CA CYS A 94 5.09 9.15 -0.10
C CYS A 94 5.33 8.42 -1.43
N PHE A 95 4.37 7.59 -1.81
CA PHE A 95 4.29 7.01 -3.15
C PHE A 95 3.24 7.75 -3.98
N PRO A 96 3.37 7.80 -5.31
CA PRO A 96 2.31 8.28 -6.18
C PRO A 96 1.03 7.46 -6.02
N ASP A 97 -0.12 8.12 -6.18
CA ASP A 97 -1.41 7.45 -6.07
C ASP A 97 -1.63 6.32 -7.08
N PRO A 98 -1.17 6.40 -8.35
CA PRO A 98 -1.27 5.28 -9.28
C PRO A 98 -0.65 3.98 -8.74
N LEU A 99 0.47 4.06 -8.00
CA LEU A 99 1.10 2.87 -7.41
C LEU A 99 0.33 2.30 -6.20
N LYS A 100 -0.61 3.05 -5.64
CA LYS A 100 -1.44 2.62 -4.50
C LYS A 100 -2.75 1.96 -4.94
N ILE A 101 -3.13 2.10 -6.20
CA ILE A 101 -4.39 1.56 -6.72
C ILE A 101 -4.21 0.05 -6.95
N GLY A 102 -4.79 -0.76 -6.05
CA GLY A 102 -4.79 -2.21 -6.19
C GLY A 102 -6.13 -2.74 -6.71
N LEU A 103 -6.08 -3.83 -7.47
CA LEU A 103 -7.28 -4.56 -7.88
C LEU A 103 -7.66 -5.58 -6.81
N VAL A 104 -8.91 -5.52 -6.36
CA VAL A 104 -9.53 -6.45 -5.41
C VAL A 104 -10.16 -7.61 -6.16
N ILE A 105 -9.71 -8.83 -5.87
CA ILE A 105 -10.31 -10.06 -6.42
C ILE A 105 -10.95 -10.85 -5.28
N LEU A 106 -12.19 -11.30 -5.49
CA LEU A 106 -12.93 -12.11 -4.53
C LEU A 106 -12.78 -13.60 -4.86
N PHE A 107 -12.22 -14.38 -3.94
CA PHE A 107 -12.12 -15.84 -4.06
C PHE A 107 -13.21 -16.53 -3.24
N HIS A 108 -14.00 -17.38 -3.88
CA HIS A 108 -15.03 -18.15 -3.21
C HIS A 108 -14.41 -19.23 -2.29
N LYS A 109 -14.95 -19.39 -1.08
CA LYS A 109 -14.56 -20.44 -0.15
C LYS A 109 -15.26 -21.75 -0.54
N THR A 110 -14.50 -22.82 -0.69
CA THR A 110 -15.05 -24.15 -0.98
C THR A 110 -16.07 -24.57 0.08
N GLY A 111 -17.23 -25.08 -0.35
CA GLY A 111 -18.30 -25.57 0.53
C GLY A 111 -19.15 -24.49 1.20
N LYS A 112 -19.10 -23.24 0.71
CA LYS A 112 -19.97 -22.15 1.17
C LYS A 112 -20.97 -21.75 0.07
N GLU A 113 -22.03 -21.07 0.46
CA GLU A 113 -23.09 -20.61 -0.46
C GLU A 113 -22.63 -19.39 -1.26
N GLU A 114 -22.81 -19.41 -2.58
CA GLU A 114 -22.36 -18.34 -3.48
C GLU A 114 -23.09 -17.01 -3.27
N GLN A 115 -24.35 -17.04 -2.80
CA GLN A 115 -25.15 -15.82 -2.59
C GLN A 115 -24.77 -15.04 -1.31
N ASN A 116 -23.90 -15.61 -0.46
CA ASN A 116 -23.50 -14.99 0.79
C ASN A 116 -22.14 -14.30 0.65
N ILE A 117 -22.09 -12.99 0.88
CA ILE A 117 -20.84 -12.21 0.80
C ILE A 117 -19.73 -12.73 1.73
N LYS A 118 -20.09 -13.36 2.85
CA LYS A 118 -19.13 -13.96 3.80
C LYS A 118 -18.43 -15.21 3.24
N SER A 119 -18.94 -15.76 2.14
CA SER A 119 -18.37 -16.91 1.43
C SER A 119 -17.15 -16.54 0.60
N TYR A 120 -16.86 -15.25 0.41
CA TYR A 120 -15.71 -14.80 -0.35
C TYR A 120 -14.55 -14.36 0.55
N ARG A 121 -13.33 -14.42 0.01
CA ARG A 121 -12.11 -13.85 0.58
C ARG A 121 -11.61 -12.76 -0.36
N PRO A 122 -11.53 -11.49 0.06
CA PRO A 122 -10.89 -10.47 -0.73
C PRO A 122 -9.37 -10.66 -0.73
N ILE A 123 -8.77 -10.66 -1.91
CA ILE A 123 -7.32 -10.52 -2.10
C ILE A 123 -7.07 -9.16 -2.73
N TYR A 124 -6.31 -8.33 -2.03
CA TYR A 124 -5.82 -7.06 -2.54
C TYR A 124 -4.50 -7.30 -3.25
N LEU A 125 -4.41 -6.87 -4.50
CA LEU A 125 -3.21 -7.04 -5.30
C LEU A 125 -2.83 -5.68 -5.87
N PHE A 126 -1.71 -5.16 -5.38
CA PHE A 126 -1.13 -3.88 -5.81
C PHE A 126 -0.40 -4.02 -7.16
N PRO A 127 -0.17 -2.91 -7.88
CA PRO A 127 0.81 -2.84 -8.96
C PRO A 127 2.16 -3.30 -8.40
N THR A 128 3.03 -3.90 -9.23
CA THR A 128 4.21 -4.62 -8.74
C THR A 128 5.00 -3.77 -7.74
N ASN A 129 4.99 -4.20 -6.47
CA ASN A 129 5.85 -3.65 -5.44
C ASN A 129 7.29 -3.85 -5.92
N CYS A 130 7.93 -2.75 -6.30
CA CYS A 130 9.37 -2.69 -6.52
C CYS A 130 10.10 -2.86 -5.18
#